data_AF-A0A369TDL8-F1
#
_entry.id   AF-A0A369TDL8-F1
#
_cell.length_a   1.000
_cell.length_b   1.000
_cell.length_c   1.000
_cell.angle_alpha   90.00
_cell.angle_beta   90.00
_cell.angle_gamma   90.00
#
_symmetry.space_group_name_H-M   'P 1'
#
loop_
_entity.id
_entity.type
_entity.pdbx_description
1 polymer ?
#
loop_
_entity_poly.entity_id
_entity_poly.type
_entity_poly.pdbx_seq_one_letter_code
_entity_poly.pdbx_strand_id
1 'polypeptide(L)'
;MSRLQLTDQAVAAAKGKDRHLEVLWDTDLYGFGCRVSPEGPATYFVYYRTKSADRRVVKDIASAGAVSCEQARRIASDLIGRNAPRQFARRAVN
;
A
#
# COMPACT_ATOMS: atom_id res chain seq x y z
N MET A 1 -1.57 12.16 6.52
CA MET A 1 -1.05 11.05 5.71
C MET A 1 -0.92 11.52 4.28
N SER A 2 0.27 11.39 3.70
CA SER A 2 0.55 11.87 2.35
C SER A 2 0.03 10.85 1.33
N ARG A 3 -0.72 11.33 0.32
CA ARG A 3 -1.10 10.53 -0.87
C ARG A 3 -0.27 11.01 -2.04
N LEU A 4 0.36 10.09 -2.73
CA LEU A 4 1.11 10.34 -3.95
C LEU A 4 1.15 9.07 -4.80
N GLN A 5 1.52 9.21 -6.07
CA GLN A 5 1.78 8.06 -6.91
C GLN A 5 3.06 7.38 -6.44
N LEU A 6 2.95 6.22 -5.78
CA LEU A 6 4.12 5.57 -5.20
C LEU A 6 5.06 5.11 -6.30
N THR A 7 6.32 5.50 -6.16
CA THR A 7 7.43 5.04 -6.99
C THR A 7 8.58 4.66 -6.07
N ASP A 8 9.51 3.85 -6.55
CA ASP A 8 10.70 3.50 -5.77
C ASP A 8 11.50 4.76 -5.39
N GLN A 9 11.54 5.75 -6.28
CA GLN A 9 12.16 7.05 -6.01
C GLN A 9 11.43 7.83 -4.92
N ALA A 10 10.10 7.89 -4.95
CA ALA A 10 9.33 8.59 -3.93
C ALA A 10 9.45 7.92 -2.55
N VAL A 11 9.48 6.59 -2.51
CA VAL A 11 9.71 5.82 -1.27
C VAL A 11 11.13 6.04 -0.74
N ALA A 12 12.14 6.07 -1.62
CA ALA A 12 13.51 6.33 -1.21
C ALA A 12 13.75 7.79 -0.76
N ALA A 13 13.04 8.75 -1.36
CA ALA A 13 13.09 10.17 -0.99
C ALA A 13 12.38 10.42 0.35
N ALA A 14 11.35 9.63 0.66
CA ALA A 14 10.70 9.68 1.96
C ALA A 14 11.65 9.18 3.04
N LYS A 15 12.04 10.08 3.93
CA LYS A 15 12.78 9.75 5.15
C LYS A 15 11.82 9.91 6.31
N GLY A 16 11.66 8.85 7.11
CA GLY A 16 10.86 8.94 8.33
C GLY A 16 11.34 10.12 9.18
N LYS A 17 10.45 11.06 9.49
CA LYS A 17 10.79 12.24 10.29
C LYS A 17 10.73 11.91 11.78
N ASP A 18 11.76 12.33 12.51
CA ASP A 18 11.79 12.41 13.97
C ASP A 18 11.13 11.25 14.71
N ARG A 19 11.64 10.03 14.47
CA ARG A 19 11.22 8.77 15.13
C ARG A 19 9.78 8.32 14.85
N HIS A 20 9.04 9.01 13.98
CA HIS A 20 7.70 8.60 13.59
C HIS A 20 7.72 7.79 12.30
N LEU A 21 6.94 6.70 12.30
CA LEU A 21 6.64 5.92 11.10
C LEU A 21 5.75 6.77 10.18
N GLU A 22 6.23 7.02 8.96
CA GLU A 22 5.46 7.72 7.94
C GLU A 22 4.71 6.71 7.08
N VAL A 23 3.43 6.97 6.81
CA VAL A 23 2.62 6.15 5.92
C VAL A 23 2.32 6.93 4.66
N LEU A 24 2.83 6.42 3.54
CA LEU A 24 2.57 6.92 2.20
C LEU A 24 1.52 6.03 1.56
N TRP A 25 0.48 6.65 1.01
CA TRP A 25 -0.58 5.94 0.30
C TRP A 25 -0.48 6.17 -1.20
N ASP A 26 -0.69 5.10 -1.95
CA ASP A 26 -0.76 5.17 -3.41
C ASP A 26 -2.03 5.88 -3.86
N THR A 27 -1.91 6.72 -4.89
CA THR A 27 -3.06 7.35 -5.53
C THR A 27 -3.76 6.42 -6.53
N ASP A 28 -3.01 5.51 -7.15
CA ASP A 28 -3.49 4.69 -8.26
C ASP A 28 -4.22 3.44 -7.75
N LEU A 29 -3.75 2.85 -6.66
CA LEU A 29 -4.36 1.69 -6.02
C LEU A 29 -4.81 1.99 -4.59
N TYR A 30 -6.11 2.19 -4.42
CA TYR A 30 -6.68 2.44 -3.10
C TYR A 30 -6.43 1.28 -2.13
N GLY A 31 -5.92 1.60 -0.94
CA GLY A 31 -5.57 0.61 0.07
C GLY A 31 -4.15 0.07 -0.08
N PHE A 32 -3.41 0.40 -1.14
CA PHE A 32 -1.98 0.11 -1.21
C PHE A 32 -1.15 1.27 -0.64
N GLY A 33 -0.13 0.95 0.14
CA GLY A 33 0.73 1.94 0.77
C GLY A 33 2.12 1.42 1.13
N CYS A 34 2.97 2.33 1.55
CA CYS A 34 4.31 2.05 2.06
C CYS A 34 4.47 2.68 3.45
N ARG A 35 4.95 1.88 4.42
CA ARG A 35 5.38 2.37 5.74
C ARG A 35 6.85 2.66 5.69
N VAL A 36 7.24 3.90 5.91
CA VAL A 36 8.63 4.32 6.00
C VAL A 36 8.98 4.40 7.48
N SER A 37 9.77 3.45 7.97
CA SER A 37 10.32 3.51 9.31
C SER A 37 11.55 4.42 9.32
N PRO A 38 11.75 5.25 10.34
CA PRO A 38 12.99 6.03 10.48
C PRO A 38 14.21 5.14 10.75
N GLU A 39 14.01 3.97 11.36
CA GLU A 39 15.09 3.06 11.80
C GLU A 39 15.19 1.78 10.96
N GLY A 40 14.23 1.53 10.07
CA GLY A 40 14.12 0.26 9.35
C GLY A 40 13.79 0.44 7.87
N PRO A 41 13.85 -0.65 7.09
CA PRO A 41 13.48 -0.60 5.68
C PRO A 41 12.01 -0.19 5.55
N ALA A 42 11.70 0.55 4.49
CA ALA A 42 10.32 0.83 4.17
C ALA A 42 9.59 -0.47 3.78
N THR A 43 8.33 -0.63 4.17
CA THR A 43 7.57 -1.87 3.92
C THR A 43 6.29 -1.56 3.19
N TYR A 44 6.11 -2.21 2.03
CA TYR A 44 4.86 -2.17 1.29
C TYR A 44 3.79 -3.00 1.99
N PHE A 45 2.59 -2.45 2.07
CA PHE A 45 1.45 -3.11 2.69
C PHE A 45 0.16 -2.80 1.93
N VAL A 46 -0.84 -3.65 2.14
CA VAL A 46 -2.18 -3.46 1.60
C VAL A 46 -3.22 -3.50 2.71
N TYR A 47 -4.20 -2.62 2.56
CA TYR A 47 -5.33 -2.40 3.42
C TYR A 47 -6.60 -2.68 2.64
N TYR A 48 -7.27 -3.80 2.94
CA TYR A 48 -8.43 -4.25 2.18
C TYR A 48 -9.49 -4.88 3.08
N ARG A 49 -10.70 -5.06 2.55
CA ARG A 49 -11.77 -5.81 3.22
C ARG A 49 -11.79 -7.23 2.68
N THR A 50 -11.98 -8.21 3.55
CA THR A 50 -12.21 -9.59 3.13
C THR A 50 -13.69 -9.83 2.92
N LYS A 51 -14.05 -10.84 2.12
CA LYS A 51 -15.45 -11.20 1.86
C LYS A 51 -16.17 -11.71 3.12
N SER A 52 -15.41 -12.28 4.06
CA SER A 52 -15.94 -12.98 5.23
C SER A 52 -15.91 -12.14 6.52
N ALA A 53 -15.23 -10.99 6.53
CA ALA A 53 -15.15 -10.15 7.72
C ALA A 53 -15.61 -8.72 7.42
N ASP A 54 -16.44 -8.18 8.30
CA ASP A 54 -16.77 -6.74 8.33
C ASP A 54 -15.55 -5.88 8.74
N ARG A 55 -14.43 -6.52 9.09
CA ARG A 55 -13.20 -5.88 9.51
C ARG A 55 -12.25 -5.68 8.32
N ARG A 56 -11.56 -4.55 8.33
CA ARG A 56 -10.47 -4.26 7.41
C ARG A 56 -9.21 -5.00 7.87
N VAL A 57 -8.54 -5.63 6.93
CA VAL A 57 -7.29 -6.39 7.13
C VAL A 57 -6.14 -5.57 6.59
N VAL A 58 -5.05 -5.53 7.35
CA VAL A 58 -3.76 -5.00 6.92
C VAL A 58 -2.83 -6.18 6.68
N LYS A 59 -2.21 -6.24 5.51
CA LYS A 59 -1.24 -7.30 5.17
C LYS A 59 0.04 -6.69 4.60
N ASP A 60 1.17 -7.13 5.12
CA ASP A 60 2.49 -6.74 4.64
C ASP A 60 2.81 -7.55 3.38
N ILE A 61 3.33 -6.87 2.36
CA ILE A 61 3.65 -7.46 1.06
C ILE A 61 5.13 -7.80 1.00
N ALA A 62 5.98 -6.79 1.13
CA ALA A 62 7.43 -6.92 1.02
C ALA A 62 8.14 -5.63 1.46
N SER A 63 9.42 -5.74 1.77
CA SER A 63 10.29 -4.59 2.03
C SER A 63 10.68 -3.88 0.73
N ALA A 64 10.78 -2.56 0.77
CA ALA A 64 11.35 -1.74 -0.29
C ALA A 64 12.82 -2.14 -0.50
N GLY A 65 13.17 -2.49 -1.74
CA GLY A 65 14.48 -3.05 -2.11
C GLY A 65 14.48 -4.56 -2.31
N ALA A 66 13.57 -5.30 -1.68
CA ALA A 66 13.35 -6.72 -2.00
C ALA A 66 12.48 -6.89 -3.26
N VAL A 67 11.54 -5.97 -3.45
CA VAL A 67 10.71 -5.85 -4.66
C VAL A 67 10.60 -4.39 -5.07
N SER A 68 10.35 -4.16 -6.36
CA SER A 68 9.97 -2.82 -6.85
C SER A 68 8.57 -2.43 -6.37
N CYS A 69 8.32 -1.13 -6.31
CA CYS A 69 7.02 -0.55 -5.99
C CYS A 69 5.92 -1.09 -6.93
N GLU A 70 6.24 -1.23 -8.22
CA GLU A 70 5.30 -1.74 -9.21
C GLU A 70 4.94 -3.21 -8.96
N GLN A 71 5.93 -4.05 -8.66
CA GLN A 71 5.69 -5.45 -8.29
C GLN A 71 4.82 -5.55 -7.04
N ALA A 72 5.11 -4.75 -6.01
CA ALA A 72 4.30 -4.70 -4.80
C ALA A 72 2.87 -4.23 -5.08
N ARG A 73 2.67 -3.23 -5.97
CA ARG A 73 1.35 -2.76 -6.41
C ARG A 73 0.57 -3.86 -7.11
N ARG A 74 1.20 -4.64 -7.99
CA ARG A 74 0.56 -5.78 -8.67
C ARG A 74 0.08 -6.83 -7.65
N ILE A 75 0.92 -7.19 -6.67
CA ILE A 75 0.55 -8.13 -5.61
C ILE A 75 -0.60 -7.57 -4.75
N ALA A 76 -0.57 -6.28 -4.42
CA ALA A 76 -1.64 -5.61 -3.69
C ALA A 76 -2.96 -5.66 -4.46
N SER A 77 -2.93 -5.35 -5.76
CA SER A 77 -4.10 -5.36 -6.65
C SER A 77 -4.73 -6.76 -6.70
N ASP A 78 -3.90 -7.79 -6.83
CA ASP A 78 -4.34 -9.19 -6.78
C ASP A 78 -5.01 -9.55 -5.45
N LEU A 79 -4.40 -9.16 -4.32
CA LEU A 79 -4.95 -9.40 -2.99
C LEU A 79 -6.29 -8.70 -2.80
N ILE A 80 -6.39 -7.45 -3.25
CA ILE A 80 -7.63 -6.68 -3.23
C ILE A 80 -8.66 -7.37 -4.12
N GLY A 81 -8.36 -7.66 -5.39
CA GLY A 81 -9.31 -8.26 -6.33
C GLY A 81 -9.86 -9.61 -5.86
N ARG A 82 -9.02 -10.47 -5.28
CA ARG A 82 -9.45 -11.76 -4.70
C ARG A 82 -10.44 -11.58 -3.54
N ASN A 83 -10.26 -10.53 -2.75
CA ASN A 83 -10.96 -10.31 -1.47
C ASN A 83 -12.01 -9.19 -1.48
N ALA A 84 -12.03 -8.35 -2.52
CA ALA A 84 -12.86 -7.16 -2.57
C ALA A 84 -14.34 -7.56 -2.46
N PRO A 85 -15.09 -7.00 -1.51
CA PRO A 85 -16.53 -7.13 -1.55
C PRO A 85 -17.05 -6.48 -2.84
N ARG A 86 -18.03 -7.10 -3.50
CA ARG A 86 -18.57 -6.73 -4.83
C ARG A 86 -18.89 -5.22 -4.99
N GLN A 87 -19.11 -4.52 -3.89
CA GLN A 87 -19.40 -3.08 -3.83
C GLN A 87 -18.25 -2.14 -4.23
N PHE A 88 -16.98 -2.58 -4.24
CA PHE A 88 -15.83 -1.74 -4.63
C PHE A 88 -15.39 -1.90 -6.09
N ALA A 89 -16.03 -2.79 -6.87
CA ALA A 89 -15.81 -2.89 -8.31
C ALA A 89 -16.35 -1.66 -9.10
N ARG A 90 -16.97 -0.69 -8.43
CA ARG A 90 -17.53 0.52 -9.03
C ARG A 90 -16.72 1.76 -8.66
N ARG A 91 -15.55 1.94 -9.28
CA ARG A 91 -14.92 3.27 -9.45
C ARG A 91 -13.77 3.32 -10.46
N ALA A 92 -13.87 2.56 -11.53
CA ALA A 92 -13.02 2.73 -12.72
C ALA A 92 -13.90 3.15 -13.91
N VAL A 93 -14.60 4.28 -13.78
CA VAL A 93 -15.19 5.02 -14.90
C VAL A 93 -15.25 6.50 -14.48
N ASN A 94 -14.28 7.29 -14.92
CA ASN A 94 -14.50 8.52 -15.68
C ASN A 94 -13.17 8.98 -16.27
#